data_AF-A0A3A0FU04-F1
#
_entry.id   AF-A0A3A0FU04-F1
#
_cell.length_a   1.000
_cell.length_b   1.000
_cell.length_c   1.000
_cell.angle_alpha   90.00
_cell.angle_beta   90.00
_cell.angle_gamma   90.00
#
_symmetry.space_group_name_H-M   'P 1'
#
loop_
_entity.id
_entity.type
_entity.pdbx_description
1 polymer ?
#
loop_
_entity_poly.entity_id
_entity_poly.type
_entity_poly.pdbx_seq_one_letter_code
_entity_poly.pdbx_strand_id
1 'polypeptide(L)'
;MTRPVVLLALGAIAGLVAAAAGLVAPARDAAVLPGDAIAQVNGTPLRRADYERAVEALAADRRGALAEDDKRHVLDRLVDEELLVQRAFELGLARSDRRVRADLVTAMIESITGEASLREPDESELRAFFEANRDYFALPGRQHVEQVFVGAAAESDPAALARARDAAARLRAGASAAEVQAIAGDAPVAALPAAPLPAAKLREYLGPAAAQAVAALAPGEVSEPVRAAGGY
;
A
#
# COMPACT_ATOMS: atom_id res chain seq x y z
N MET A 1 51.95 -9.76 -67.75
CA MET A 1 51.33 -9.62 -66.42
C MET A 1 51.26 -10.99 -65.76
N THR A 2 51.75 -11.11 -64.53
CA THR A 2 51.77 -12.37 -63.78
C THR A 2 50.34 -12.77 -63.41
N ARG A 3 49.94 -14.01 -63.72
CA ARG A 3 48.64 -14.62 -63.38
C ARG A 3 48.04 -14.23 -62.01
N PRO A 4 48.81 -14.08 -60.91
CA PRO A 4 48.27 -13.61 -59.63
C PRO A 4 47.67 -12.20 -59.65
N VAL A 5 48.22 -11.27 -60.43
CA VAL A 5 47.73 -9.88 -60.48
C VAL A 5 46.37 -9.79 -61.19
N VAL A 6 46.17 -10.65 -62.21
CA VAL A 6 44.89 -10.73 -62.95
C VAL A 6 43.77 -11.29 -62.06
N LEU A 7 44.08 -12.29 -61.23
CA LEU A 7 43.13 -12.86 -60.27
C LEU A 7 42.71 -11.85 -59.19
N LEU A 8 43.67 -11.04 -58.69
CA LEU A 8 43.39 -10.03 -57.67
C LEU A 8 42.54 -8.88 -58.24
N ALA A 9 42.83 -8.43 -59.46
CA ALA A 9 42.02 -7.41 -60.14
C ALA A 9 40.58 -7.89 -60.40
N LEU A 10 40.41 -9.14 -60.84
CA LEU A 10 39.08 -9.74 -61.03
C LEU A 10 38.30 -9.86 -59.71
N GLY A 11 38.96 -10.28 -58.63
CA GLY A 11 38.34 -10.33 -57.30
C GLY A 11 37.90 -8.95 -56.79
N ALA A 12 38.74 -7.92 -56.97
CA ALA A 12 38.41 -6.55 -56.58
C ALA A 12 37.22 -5.99 -57.36
N ILE A 13 37.16 -6.24 -58.68
CA ILE A 13 36.04 -5.82 -59.53
C ILE A 13 34.76 -6.55 -59.13
N ALA A 14 34.83 -7.86 -58.91
CA ALA A 14 33.68 -8.65 -58.46
C ALA A 14 33.15 -8.15 -57.10
N GLY A 15 34.03 -7.83 -56.16
CA GLY A 15 33.66 -7.24 -54.88
C GLY A 15 33.01 -5.86 -55.01
N LEU A 16 33.55 -4.99 -55.87
CA LEU A 16 32.98 -3.67 -56.15
C LEU A 16 31.60 -3.76 -56.81
N VAL A 17 31.42 -4.69 -57.76
CA VAL A 17 30.12 -4.95 -58.39
C VAL A 17 29.13 -5.50 -57.38
N ALA A 18 29.55 -6.41 -56.49
CA ALA A 18 28.68 -6.93 -55.43
C ALA A 18 28.26 -5.82 -54.43
N ALA A 19 29.18 -4.94 -54.05
CA ALA A 19 28.89 -3.80 -53.19
C ALA A 19 27.96 -2.77 -53.86
N ALA A 20 28.20 -2.45 -55.13
CA ALA A 20 27.35 -1.55 -55.91
C ALA A 20 25.96 -2.16 -56.14
N ALA A 21 25.87 -3.46 -56.40
CA ALA A 21 24.61 -4.18 -56.51
C ALA A 21 23.83 -4.18 -55.18
N GLY A 22 24.51 -4.24 -54.04
CA GLY A 22 23.89 -4.08 -52.72
C GLY A 22 23.34 -2.67 -52.47
N LEU A 23 23.92 -1.64 -53.08
CA LEU A 23 23.49 -0.24 -52.94
C LEU A 23 22.28 0.11 -53.82
N VAL A 24 22.16 -0.53 -54.98
CA VAL A 24 21.08 -0.31 -55.96
C VAL A 24 19.92 -1.30 -55.77
N ALA A 25 20.15 -2.41 -55.08
CA ALA A 25 19.07 -3.31 -54.70
C ALA A 25 18.05 -2.55 -53.84
N PRO A 26 16.74 -2.59 -54.17
CA PRO A 26 15.72 -2.02 -53.31
C PRO A 26 15.85 -2.68 -51.93
N ALA A 27 15.76 -1.87 -50.86
CA ALA A 27 15.81 -2.35 -49.49
C ALA A 27 14.91 -3.58 -49.37
N ARG A 28 15.51 -4.77 -49.21
CA ARG A 28 14.79 -6.05 -49.25
C ARG A 28 13.91 -6.30 -48.03
N ASP A 29 13.82 -5.33 -47.14
CA ASP A 29 12.96 -5.36 -45.97
C ASP A 29 11.98 -4.18 -46.02
N ALA A 30 11.05 -4.20 -46.97
CA ALA A 30 9.71 -3.76 -46.60
C ALA A 30 9.19 -4.84 -45.64
N ALA A 31 9.65 -4.78 -44.38
CA ALA A 31 9.31 -5.76 -43.36
C ALA A 31 7.79 -5.86 -43.33
N VAL A 32 7.28 -7.02 -43.74
CA VAL A 32 5.85 -7.31 -43.64
C VAL A 32 5.54 -7.18 -42.16
N LEU A 33 4.81 -6.11 -41.80
CA LEU A 33 4.38 -5.92 -40.43
C LEU A 33 3.63 -7.17 -39.98
N PRO A 34 3.93 -7.74 -38.81
CA PRO A 34 3.08 -8.76 -38.20
C PRO A 34 1.62 -8.29 -38.23
N GLY A 35 0.67 -9.20 -38.42
CA GLY A 35 -0.70 -8.84 -38.83
C GLY A 35 -1.44 -7.83 -37.92
N ASP A 36 -1.03 -7.71 -36.65
CA ASP A 36 -1.58 -6.78 -35.66
C ASP A 36 -0.68 -5.58 -35.35
N ALA A 37 0.46 -5.42 -36.03
CA ALA A 37 1.39 -4.32 -35.84
C ALA A 37 1.08 -3.14 -36.78
N ILE A 38 1.32 -1.93 -36.30
CA ILE A 38 1.18 -0.69 -37.10
C ILE A 38 2.52 -0.07 -37.49
N ALA A 39 3.58 -0.44 -36.77
CA ALA A 39 4.96 -0.02 -37.01
C ALA A 39 5.91 -1.05 -36.38
N GLN A 40 7.19 -0.97 -36.74
CA GLN A 40 8.24 -1.80 -36.16
C GLN A 40 9.45 -0.91 -35.83
N VAL A 41 9.99 -1.05 -34.62
CA VAL A 41 11.14 -0.30 -34.12
C VAL A 41 12.25 -1.28 -33.74
N ASN A 42 13.32 -1.32 -34.55
CA ASN A 42 14.46 -2.24 -34.38
C ASN A 42 14.07 -3.72 -34.20
N GLY A 43 13.01 -4.16 -34.89
CA GLY A 43 12.50 -5.53 -34.80
C GLY A 43 11.34 -5.71 -33.83
N THR A 44 11.13 -4.80 -32.87
CA THR A 44 9.98 -4.82 -31.95
C THR A 44 8.71 -4.29 -32.64
N PRO A 45 7.62 -5.09 -32.74
CA PRO A 45 6.37 -4.61 -33.31
C PRO A 45 5.62 -3.71 -32.32
N LEU A 46 5.18 -2.54 -32.79
CA LEU A 46 4.20 -1.71 -32.07
C LEU A 46 2.80 -2.20 -32.42
N ARG A 47 2.06 -2.71 -31.42
CA ARG A 47 0.74 -3.31 -31.63
C ARG A 47 -0.31 -2.25 -31.89
N ARG A 48 -1.28 -2.58 -32.73
CA ARG A 48 -2.46 -1.73 -33.01
C ARG A 48 -3.25 -1.41 -31.74
N ALA A 49 -3.41 -2.38 -30.85
CA ALA A 49 -4.15 -2.19 -29.60
C ALA A 49 -3.51 -1.12 -28.69
N ASP A 50 -2.17 -1.00 -28.69
CA ASP A 50 -1.46 -0.01 -27.88
C ASP A 50 -1.69 1.40 -28.44
N TYR A 51 -1.67 1.51 -29.76
CA TYR A 51 -1.99 2.74 -30.48
C TYR A 51 -3.43 3.18 -30.31
N GLU A 52 -4.39 2.28 -30.48
CA GLU A 52 -5.81 2.59 -30.30
C GLU A 52 -6.08 3.10 -28.87
N ARG A 53 -5.52 2.43 -27.85
CA ARG A 53 -5.60 2.91 -26.45
C ARG A 53 -4.99 4.30 -26.27
N ALA A 54 -3.84 4.58 -26.89
CA ALA A 54 -3.20 5.89 -26.80
C ALA A 54 -4.00 6.99 -27.50
N VAL A 55 -4.62 6.68 -28.65
CA VAL A 55 -5.52 7.59 -29.38
C VAL A 55 -6.78 7.85 -28.57
N GLU A 56 -7.40 6.82 -27.99
CA GLU A 56 -8.58 6.95 -27.14
C GLU A 56 -8.29 7.80 -25.89
N ALA A 57 -7.15 7.58 -25.23
CA ALA A 57 -6.74 8.38 -24.08
C ALA A 57 -6.58 9.86 -24.46
N LEU A 58 -5.97 10.16 -25.60
CA LEU A 58 -5.81 11.54 -26.09
C LEU A 58 -7.17 12.17 -26.47
N ALA A 59 -8.07 11.41 -27.08
CA ALA A 59 -9.41 11.87 -27.44
C ALA A 59 -10.25 12.18 -26.19
N ALA A 60 -10.14 11.35 -25.15
CA ALA A 60 -10.82 11.54 -23.87
C ALA A 60 -10.35 12.82 -23.16
N ASP A 61 -9.05 13.09 -23.17
CA ASP A 61 -8.47 14.30 -22.56
C ASP A 61 -8.91 15.59 -23.28
N ARG A 62 -8.93 15.57 -24.62
CA ARG A 62 -9.37 16.72 -25.43
C ARG A 62 -10.90 16.87 -25.56
N ARG A 63 -11.68 15.89 -25.09
CA ARG A 63 -13.16 15.85 -25.18
C ARG A 63 -13.68 16.14 -26.60
N GLY A 64 -13.03 15.59 -27.63
CA GLY A 64 -13.38 15.88 -29.03
C GLY A 64 -12.73 14.93 -30.04
N ALA A 65 -13.15 15.04 -31.31
CA ALA A 65 -12.60 14.24 -32.41
C ALA A 65 -11.15 14.66 -32.73
N LEU A 66 -10.26 13.69 -32.87
CA LEU A 66 -8.85 13.92 -33.20
C LEU A 66 -8.65 14.07 -34.71
N ALA A 67 -7.80 15.01 -35.11
CA ALA A 67 -7.37 15.15 -36.49
C ALA A 67 -6.38 14.04 -36.88
N GLU A 68 -6.17 13.83 -38.18
CA GLU A 68 -5.16 12.86 -38.66
C GLU A 68 -3.73 13.25 -38.25
N ASP A 69 -3.45 14.54 -38.06
CA ASP A 69 -2.17 15.01 -37.51
C ASP A 69 -1.96 14.57 -36.06
N ASP A 70 -3.01 14.61 -35.24
CA ASP A 70 -2.94 14.15 -33.85
C ASP A 70 -2.66 12.65 -33.77
N LYS A 71 -3.33 11.88 -34.63
CA LYS A 71 -3.13 10.43 -34.77
C LYS A 71 -1.71 10.08 -35.20
N ARG A 72 -1.10 10.88 -36.08
CA ARG A 72 0.31 10.74 -36.45
C ARG A 72 1.24 11.04 -35.28
N HIS A 73 0.99 12.12 -34.54
CA HIS A 73 1.79 12.45 -33.36
C HIS A 73 1.70 11.38 -32.26
N VAL A 74 0.56 10.71 -32.09
CA VAL A 74 0.46 9.56 -31.17
C VAL A 74 1.39 8.42 -31.61
N LEU A 75 1.43 8.11 -32.91
CA LEU A 75 2.32 7.08 -33.44
C LEU A 75 3.79 7.45 -33.26
N ASP A 76 4.17 8.68 -33.63
CA ASP A 76 5.54 9.18 -33.46
C ASP A 76 5.99 9.09 -32.00
N ARG A 77 5.10 9.49 -31.07
CA ARG A 77 5.37 9.37 -29.64
C ARG A 77 5.60 7.92 -29.20
N LEU A 78 4.79 6.96 -29.67
CA LEU A 78 4.97 5.54 -29.33
C LEU A 78 6.29 5.00 -29.89
N VAL A 79 6.70 5.45 -31.07
CA VAL A 79 8.00 5.08 -31.66
C VAL A 79 9.15 5.64 -30.80
N ASP A 80 9.07 6.91 -30.41
CA ASP A 80 10.06 7.56 -29.55
C ASP A 80 10.14 6.88 -28.17
N GLU A 81 9.00 6.54 -27.58
CA GLU A 81 8.92 5.81 -26.30
C GLU A 81 9.60 4.45 -26.41
N GLU A 82 9.33 3.67 -27.46
CA GLU A 82 9.98 2.37 -27.67
C GLU A 82 11.50 2.51 -27.86
N LEU A 83 11.96 3.52 -28.61
CA LEU A 83 13.39 3.81 -28.77
C LEU A 83 14.06 4.14 -27.42
N LEU A 84 13.40 4.94 -26.58
CA LEU A 84 13.90 5.28 -25.24
C LEU A 84 13.92 4.06 -24.31
N VAL A 85 12.91 3.19 -24.38
CA VAL A 85 12.84 1.95 -23.61
C VAL A 85 13.97 1.01 -24.01
N GLN A 86 14.20 0.79 -25.31
CA GLN A 86 15.32 -0.01 -25.80
C GLN A 86 16.65 0.54 -25.29
N ARG A 87 16.83 1.87 -25.38
CA ARG A 87 18.05 2.50 -24.86
C ARG A 87 18.21 2.35 -23.35
N ALA A 88 17.13 2.43 -22.58
CA ALA A 88 17.15 2.23 -21.13
C ALA A 88 17.58 0.80 -20.76
N PHE A 89 17.15 -0.21 -21.53
CA PHE A 89 17.59 -1.59 -21.35
C PHE A 89 19.05 -1.80 -21.74
N GLU A 90 19.52 -1.22 -22.84
CA GLU A 90 20.94 -1.26 -23.24
C GLU A 90 21.86 -0.67 -22.16
N LEU A 91 21.43 0.43 -21.53
CA LEU A 91 22.15 1.08 -20.43
C LEU A 91 22.02 0.32 -19.09
N GLY A 92 21.21 -0.74 -19.04
CA GLY A 92 21.00 -1.55 -17.85
C GLY A 92 20.18 -0.87 -16.75
N LEU A 93 19.43 0.19 -17.05
CA LEU A 93 18.68 0.98 -16.06
C LEU A 93 17.67 0.14 -15.27
N ALA A 94 17.06 -0.86 -15.92
CA ALA A 94 16.15 -1.80 -15.27
C ALA A 94 16.75 -2.54 -14.06
N ARG A 95 18.09 -2.66 -14.01
CA ARG A 95 18.81 -3.34 -12.91
C ARG A 95 19.55 -2.37 -12.01
N SER A 96 20.19 -1.35 -12.60
CA SER A 96 21.08 -0.42 -11.90
C SER A 96 20.35 0.74 -11.22
N ASP A 97 19.23 1.21 -11.79
CA ASP A 97 18.45 2.29 -11.23
C ASP A 97 17.40 1.77 -10.24
N ARG A 98 17.39 2.31 -9.01
CA ARG A 98 16.49 1.86 -7.95
C ARG A 98 15.03 2.19 -8.23
N ARG A 99 14.75 3.32 -8.85
CA ARG A 99 13.39 3.77 -9.14
C ARG A 99 12.80 2.93 -10.27
N VAL A 100 13.53 2.79 -11.38
CA VAL A 100 13.10 1.95 -12.51
C VAL A 100 12.85 0.52 -12.06
N ARG A 101 13.74 -0.04 -11.23
CA ARG A 101 13.54 -1.39 -10.69
C ARG A 101 12.30 -1.50 -9.80
N ALA A 102 12.02 -0.48 -8.98
CA ALA A 102 10.80 -0.45 -8.16
C ALA A 102 9.54 -0.39 -9.03
N ASP A 103 9.53 0.46 -10.05
CA ASP A 103 8.40 0.60 -10.98
C ASP A 103 8.12 -0.71 -11.74
N LEU A 104 9.17 -1.44 -12.17
CA LEU A 104 9.03 -2.76 -12.80
C LEU A 104 8.43 -3.81 -11.84
N VAL A 105 8.83 -3.81 -10.57
CA VAL A 105 8.26 -4.72 -9.56
C VAL A 105 6.79 -4.42 -9.33
N THR A 106 6.43 -3.14 -9.18
CA THR A 106 5.03 -2.72 -9.01
C THR A 106 4.18 -3.14 -10.20
N ALA A 107 4.61 -2.83 -11.43
CA ALA A 107 3.89 -3.19 -12.65
C ALA A 107 3.71 -4.72 -12.78
N MET A 108 4.70 -5.51 -12.34
CA MET A 108 4.60 -6.96 -12.32
C MET A 108 3.59 -7.46 -11.28
N ILE A 109 3.60 -6.89 -10.06
CA ILE A 109 2.59 -7.21 -9.06
C ILE A 109 1.18 -6.90 -9.59
N GLU A 110 0.99 -5.72 -10.18
CA GLU A 110 -0.29 -5.29 -10.77
C GLU A 110 -0.75 -6.21 -11.91
N SER A 111 0.17 -6.68 -12.76
CA SER A 111 -0.18 -7.64 -13.81
C SER A 111 -0.60 -9.00 -13.25
N ILE A 112 0.03 -9.51 -12.18
CA ILE A 112 -0.39 -10.77 -11.53
C ILE A 112 -1.72 -10.58 -10.80
N THR A 113 -1.86 -9.51 -10.03
CA THR A 113 -3.04 -9.28 -9.20
C THR A 113 -4.23 -8.83 -10.01
N GLY A 114 -4.02 -8.15 -11.15
CA GLY A 114 -5.06 -7.81 -12.11
C GLY A 114 -5.75 -9.06 -12.65
N GLU A 115 -5.00 -10.13 -12.93
CA GLU A 115 -5.57 -11.44 -13.32
C GLU A 115 -6.30 -12.12 -12.15
N ALA A 116 -5.74 -12.05 -10.93
CA ALA A 116 -6.36 -12.63 -9.74
C ALA A 116 -7.65 -11.89 -9.31
N SER A 117 -7.79 -10.61 -9.64
CA SER A 117 -8.93 -9.76 -9.28
C SER A 117 -10.14 -9.95 -10.20
N LEU A 118 -10.06 -10.85 -11.20
CA LEU A 118 -11.16 -11.13 -12.12
C LEU A 118 -12.31 -11.92 -11.48
N ARG A 119 -12.11 -12.49 -10.29
CA ARG A 119 -13.16 -13.21 -9.55
C ARG A 119 -13.50 -12.50 -8.26
N GLU A 120 -14.69 -11.93 -8.21
CA GLU A 120 -15.29 -11.47 -6.96
C GLU A 120 -15.66 -12.69 -6.10
N PRO A 121 -15.21 -12.77 -4.83
CA PRO A 121 -15.60 -13.86 -3.94
C PRO A 121 -17.12 -13.90 -3.75
N ASP A 122 -17.70 -15.09 -3.70
CA ASP A 122 -19.14 -15.21 -3.46
C ASP A 122 -19.49 -15.06 -1.97
N GLU A 123 -20.78 -14.88 -1.67
CA GLU A 123 -21.24 -14.68 -0.28
C GLU A 123 -20.87 -15.85 0.64
N SER A 124 -20.79 -17.08 0.11
CA SER A 124 -20.46 -18.26 0.91
C SER A 124 -18.98 -18.25 1.33
N GLU A 125 -18.10 -17.84 0.42
CA GLU A 125 -16.67 -17.67 0.70
C GLU A 125 -16.42 -16.53 1.69
N LEU A 126 -17.13 -15.40 1.52
CA LEU A 126 -17.05 -14.27 2.45
C LEU A 126 -17.51 -14.68 3.85
N ARG A 127 -18.60 -15.45 3.95
CA ARG A 127 -19.10 -15.95 5.25
C ARG A 127 -18.13 -16.93 5.89
N ALA A 128 -17.56 -17.85 5.12
CA ALA A 128 -16.54 -18.78 5.61
C ALA A 128 -15.29 -18.03 6.10
N PHE A 129 -14.85 -17.01 5.36
CA PHE A 129 -13.73 -16.17 5.77
C PHE A 129 -14.04 -15.38 7.05
N PHE A 130 -15.23 -14.79 7.15
CA PHE A 130 -15.66 -14.08 8.36
C PHE A 130 -15.65 -14.99 9.59
N GLU A 131 -16.27 -16.18 9.50
CA GLU A 131 -16.31 -17.13 10.62
C GLU A 131 -14.91 -17.64 10.99
N ALA A 132 -14.02 -17.83 10.01
CA ALA A 132 -12.64 -18.23 10.26
C ALA A 132 -11.78 -17.11 10.89
N ASN A 133 -12.18 -15.84 10.75
CA ASN A 133 -11.39 -14.67 11.15
C ASN A 133 -12.17 -13.71 12.05
N ARG A 134 -13.07 -14.21 12.91
CA ARG A 134 -13.96 -13.37 13.75
C ARG A 134 -13.20 -12.33 14.58
N ASP A 135 -12.01 -12.67 15.06
CA ASP A 135 -11.18 -11.76 15.86
C ASP A 135 -10.69 -10.54 15.07
N TYR A 136 -10.46 -10.68 13.76
CA TYR A 136 -10.11 -9.56 12.88
C TYR A 136 -11.25 -8.54 12.77
N PHE A 137 -12.49 -9.02 12.87
CA PHE A 137 -13.71 -8.21 12.77
C PHE A 137 -14.30 -7.85 14.14
N ALA A 138 -13.70 -8.31 15.24
CA ALA A 138 -14.16 -7.98 16.58
C ALA A 138 -13.85 -6.50 16.88
N LEU A 139 -14.89 -5.73 17.16
CA LEU A 139 -14.70 -4.39 17.75
C LEU A 139 -14.05 -4.55 19.12
N PRO A 140 -13.06 -3.71 19.48
CA PRO A 140 -12.50 -3.72 20.82
C PRO A 140 -13.62 -3.60 21.85
N GLY A 141 -13.65 -4.52 22.82
CA GLY A 141 -14.64 -4.50 23.89
C GLY A 141 -14.69 -3.11 24.55
N ARG A 142 -15.90 -2.61 24.79
CA ARG A 142 -16.13 -1.34 25.48
C ARG A 142 -16.60 -1.63 26.90
N GLN A 143 -16.00 -0.98 27.87
CA GLN A 143 -16.32 -1.17 29.29
C GLN A 143 -16.80 0.16 29.87
N HIS A 144 -17.85 0.08 30.68
CA HIS A 144 -18.26 1.18 31.55
C HIS A 144 -17.60 1.00 32.91
N VAL A 145 -16.93 2.04 33.40
CA VAL A 145 -16.10 1.97 34.61
C VAL A 145 -16.44 3.16 35.49
N GLU A 146 -16.72 2.90 36.76
CA GLU A 146 -16.79 3.93 37.80
C GLU A 146 -15.45 3.99 38.53
N GLN A 147 -14.95 5.20 38.78
CA GLN A 147 -13.70 5.43 39.49
C GLN A 147 -13.96 6.16 40.81
N VAL A 148 -13.32 5.67 41.87
CA VAL A 148 -13.10 6.45 43.09
C VAL A 148 -11.61 6.76 43.17
N PHE A 149 -11.25 8.03 43.20
CA PHE A 149 -9.85 8.47 43.27
C PHE A 149 -9.50 8.94 44.69
N VAL A 150 -8.35 8.51 45.20
CA VAL A 150 -7.83 8.94 46.50
C VAL A 150 -6.43 9.53 46.30
N GLY A 151 -6.29 10.84 46.55
CA GLY A 151 -5.03 11.56 46.41
C GLY A 151 -3.99 11.12 47.43
N ALA A 152 -2.75 11.00 47.00
CA ALA A 152 -1.60 10.71 47.85
C ALA A 152 -0.63 11.90 47.85
N ALA A 153 -0.20 12.33 49.03
CA ALA A 153 0.72 13.47 49.16
C ALA A 153 2.18 13.10 48.81
N ALA A 154 2.51 11.81 48.86
CA ALA A 154 3.85 11.29 48.59
C ALA A 154 3.81 9.96 47.82
N GLU A 155 4.97 9.56 47.31
CA GLU A 155 5.11 8.26 46.63
C GLU A 155 4.77 7.09 47.55
N SER A 156 5.04 7.20 48.85
CA SER A 156 4.54 6.27 49.86
C SER A 156 3.68 7.04 50.85
N ASP A 157 2.37 6.85 50.76
CA ASP A 157 1.40 7.45 51.67
C ASP A 157 0.49 6.34 52.24
N PRO A 158 0.86 5.78 53.42
CA PRO A 158 0.07 4.73 54.06
C PRO A 158 -1.34 5.17 54.42
N ALA A 159 -1.57 6.46 54.67
CA ALA A 159 -2.89 6.99 54.99
C ALA A 159 -3.78 7.02 53.75
N ALA A 160 -3.26 7.46 52.59
CA ALA A 160 -3.97 7.40 51.32
C ALA A 160 -4.32 5.95 50.94
N LEU A 161 -3.38 5.01 51.11
CA LEU A 161 -3.66 3.59 50.87
C LEU A 161 -4.73 3.03 51.81
N ALA A 162 -4.73 3.42 53.08
CA ALA A 162 -5.77 3.01 54.03
C ALA A 162 -7.15 3.55 53.63
N ARG A 163 -7.25 4.81 53.20
CA ARG A 163 -8.49 5.39 52.66
C ARG A 163 -8.96 4.67 51.40
N ALA A 164 -8.05 4.37 50.48
CA ALA A 164 -8.39 3.64 49.26
C ALA A 164 -8.89 2.21 49.55
N ARG A 165 -8.32 1.54 50.56
CA ARG A 165 -8.82 0.23 51.03
C ARG A 165 -10.20 0.32 51.67
N ASP A 166 -10.46 1.35 52.48
CA ASP A 166 -11.80 1.60 53.05
C ASP A 166 -12.82 1.87 51.94
N ALA A 167 -12.46 2.68 50.95
CA ALA A 167 -13.28 2.94 49.77
C ALA A 167 -13.62 1.64 49.01
N ALA A 168 -12.61 0.82 48.71
CA ALA A 168 -12.81 -0.47 48.04
C ALA A 168 -13.71 -1.41 48.87
N ALA A 169 -13.57 -1.45 50.20
CA ALA A 169 -14.44 -2.24 51.08
C ALA A 169 -15.91 -1.77 51.04
N ARG A 170 -16.15 -0.46 51.01
CA ARG A 170 -17.51 0.12 50.90
C ARG A 170 -18.15 -0.18 49.55
N LEU A 171 -17.39 -0.08 48.46
CA LEU A 171 -17.87 -0.45 47.12
C LEU A 171 -18.27 -1.94 47.07
N ARG A 172 -17.44 -2.82 47.65
CA ARG A 172 -17.75 -4.25 47.75
C ARG A 172 -18.95 -4.56 48.64
N ALA A 173 -19.21 -3.72 49.64
CA ALA A 173 -20.39 -3.79 50.49
C ALA A 173 -21.67 -3.25 49.81
N GLY A 174 -21.56 -2.72 48.59
CA GLY A 174 -22.69 -2.24 47.78
C GLY A 174 -22.98 -0.74 47.87
N ALA A 175 -22.10 0.07 48.46
CA ALA A 175 -22.21 1.52 48.37
C ALA A 175 -21.94 2.00 46.94
N SER A 176 -22.62 3.06 46.50
CA SER A 176 -22.39 3.62 45.15
C SER A 176 -21.04 4.34 45.04
N ALA A 177 -20.45 4.36 43.85
CA ALA A 177 -19.18 5.07 43.63
C ALA A 177 -19.29 6.57 43.95
N ALA A 178 -20.44 7.20 43.69
CA ALA A 178 -20.67 8.60 44.01
C ALA A 178 -20.67 8.87 45.53
N GLU A 179 -21.29 8.00 46.33
CA GLU A 179 -21.29 8.11 47.79
C GLU A 179 -19.88 7.92 48.36
N VAL A 180 -19.16 6.89 47.88
CA VAL A 180 -17.81 6.61 48.36
C VAL A 180 -16.84 7.72 47.96
N GLN A 181 -16.94 8.25 46.74
CA GLN A 181 -16.17 9.40 46.28
C GLN A 181 -16.43 10.66 47.11
N ALA A 182 -17.68 10.90 47.54
CA ALA A 182 -18.01 12.06 48.38
C ALA A 182 -17.48 11.94 49.82
N ILE A 183 -17.36 10.72 50.35
CA ILE A 183 -16.92 10.45 51.73
C ILE A 183 -15.40 10.32 51.84
N ALA A 184 -14.78 9.61 50.90
CA ALA A 184 -13.39 9.16 51.01
C ALA A 184 -12.51 9.55 49.82
N GLY A 185 -13.10 10.09 48.75
CA GLY A 185 -12.40 10.40 47.51
C GLY A 185 -11.98 11.86 47.38
N ASP A 186 -10.92 12.07 46.59
CA ASP A 186 -10.41 13.36 46.16
C ASP A 186 -10.77 13.60 44.69
N ALA A 187 -10.87 14.85 44.25
CA ALA A 187 -11.21 15.15 42.86
C ALA A 187 -10.11 14.64 41.90
N PRO A 188 -10.43 13.76 40.92
CA PRO A 188 -9.46 13.32 39.94
C PRO A 188 -9.11 14.46 38.97
N VAL A 189 -7.93 14.37 38.35
CA VAL A 189 -7.47 15.34 37.33
C VAL A 189 -8.40 15.34 36.11
N ALA A 190 -8.95 14.18 35.76
CA ALA A 190 -9.94 14.04 34.70
C ALA A 190 -11.04 13.06 35.15
N ALA A 191 -12.29 13.50 35.08
CA ALA A 191 -13.43 12.63 35.35
C ALA A 191 -13.68 11.68 34.17
N LEU A 192 -14.02 10.42 34.48
CA LEU A 192 -14.40 9.47 33.45
C LEU A 192 -15.79 9.83 32.88
N PRO A 193 -15.95 9.83 31.55
CA PRO A 193 -17.26 9.93 30.93
C PRO A 193 -18.18 8.79 31.37
N ALA A 194 -19.48 9.09 31.58
CA ALA A 194 -20.51 8.12 31.89
C ALA A 194 -20.96 7.29 30.66
N ALA A 195 -20.01 6.81 29.86
CA ALA A 195 -20.25 6.06 28.63
C ALA A 195 -19.27 4.87 28.52
N PRO A 196 -19.61 3.79 27.80
CA PRO A 196 -18.68 2.68 27.56
C PRO A 196 -17.47 3.13 26.71
N LEU A 197 -16.27 2.92 27.24
CA LEU A 197 -15.01 3.31 26.63
C LEU A 197 -14.20 2.10 26.17
N PRO A 198 -13.49 2.19 25.03
CA PRO A 198 -12.51 1.17 24.65
C PRO A 198 -11.29 1.21 25.58
N ALA A 199 -10.58 0.08 25.70
CA ALA A 199 -9.40 -0.05 26.56
C ALA A 199 -8.34 1.04 26.34
N ALA A 200 -8.14 1.49 25.10
CA ALA A 200 -7.21 2.59 24.79
C ALA A 200 -7.61 3.89 25.48
N LYS A 201 -8.91 4.24 25.51
CA LYS A 201 -9.40 5.43 26.19
C LYS A 201 -9.35 5.29 27.70
N LEU A 202 -9.67 4.11 28.24
CA LEU A 202 -9.51 3.85 29.67
C LEU A 202 -8.05 4.04 30.11
N ARG A 203 -7.08 3.64 29.30
CA ARG A 203 -5.65 3.88 29.56
C ARG A 203 -5.28 5.36 29.54
N GLU A 204 -5.89 6.17 28.67
CA GLU A 204 -5.68 7.62 28.63
C GLU A 204 -6.20 8.31 29.90
N TYR A 205 -7.38 7.90 30.41
CA TYR A 205 -7.98 8.51 31.61
C TYR A 205 -7.39 7.98 32.93
N LEU A 206 -7.19 6.66 33.04
CA LEU A 206 -6.82 5.99 34.29
C LEU A 206 -5.30 5.73 34.41
N GLY A 207 -4.58 5.81 33.30
CA GLY A 207 -3.19 5.35 33.22
C GLY A 207 -3.07 3.83 33.04
N PRO A 208 -1.84 3.32 32.82
CA PRO A 208 -1.60 1.94 32.43
C PRO A 208 -1.96 0.91 33.51
N ALA A 209 -1.64 1.19 34.78
CA ALA A 209 -1.86 0.23 35.87
C ALA A 209 -3.36 0.00 36.15
N ALA A 210 -4.14 1.08 36.28
CA ALA A 210 -5.57 0.99 36.52
C ALA A 210 -6.34 0.44 35.31
N ALA A 211 -5.94 0.78 34.08
CA ALA A 211 -6.53 0.17 32.88
C ALA A 211 -6.27 -1.35 32.80
N GLN A 212 -5.09 -1.81 33.23
CA GLN A 212 -4.79 -3.25 33.31
C GLN A 212 -5.64 -3.95 34.37
N ALA A 213 -5.86 -3.32 35.53
CA ALA A 213 -6.74 -3.85 36.55
C ALA A 213 -8.18 -3.98 36.03
N VAL A 214 -8.70 -2.95 35.36
CA VAL A 214 -10.05 -2.97 34.74
C VAL A 214 -10.20 -4.10 33.72
N ALA A 215 -9.16 -4.39 32.92
CA ALA A 215 -9.21 -5.47 31.95
C ALA A 215 -9.32 -6.86 32.58
N ALA A 216 -8.91 -7.01 33.85
CA ALA A 216 -8.98 -8.26 34.59
C ALA A 216 -10.27 -8.44 35.40
N LEU A 217 -11.10 -7.39 35.54
CA LEU A 217 -12.33 -7.42 36.34
C LEU A 217 -13.50 -8.05 35.57
N ALA A 218 -14.31 -8.82 36.28
CA ALA A 218 -15.63 -9.20 35.82
C ALA A 218 -16.63 -8.02 35.98
N PRO A 219 -17.75 -8.01 35.22
CA PRO A 219 -18.80 -7.02 35.41
C PRO A 219 -19.31 -6.97 36.86
N GLY A 220 -19.27 -5.78 37.48
CA GLY A 220 -19.67 -5.55 38.87
C GLY A 220 -18.59 -5.85 39.91
N GLU A 221 -17.40 -6.29 39.53
CA GLU A 221 -16.29 -6.51 40.44
C GLU A 221 -15.56 -5.20 40.78
N VAL A 222 -15.00 -5.13 42.00
CA VAL A 222 -14.24 -3.99 42.50
C VAL A 222 -12.78 -4.39 42.66
N SER A 223 -11.87 -3.72 41.96
CA SER A 223 -10.43 -3.98 42.07
C SER A 223 -9.89 -3.70 43.47
N GLU A 224 -8.73 -4.27 43.78
CA GLU A 224 -7.90 -3.73 44.84
C GLU A 224 -7.46 -2.30 44.51
N PRO A 225 -7.09 -1.47 45.51
CA PRO A 225 -6.53 -0.14 45.27
C PRO A 225 -5.33 -0.21 44.32
N VAL A 226 -5.41 0.49 43.20
CA VAL A 226 -4.38 0.47 42.15
C VAL A 226 -3.56 1.73 42.22
N ARG A 227 -2.24 1.63 42.24
CA ARG A 227 -1.41 2.82 42.25
C ARG A 227 -1.48 3.56 40.91
N ALA A 228 -1.84 4.83 40.94
CA ALA A 228 -1.89 5.73 39.79
C ALA A 228 -1.03 6.99 40.01
N ALA A 229 -0.96 7.85 38.98
CA ALA A 229 -0.29 9.14 39.08
C ALA A 229 -1.07 10.04 40.06
N GLY A 230 -0.40 10.46 41.15
CA GLY A 230 -0.99 11.34 42.16
C GLY A 230 -1.86 10.67 43.23
N GLY A 231 -2.05 9.35 43.21
CA GLY A 231 -2.95 8.68 44.15
C GLY A 231 -3.22 7.21 43.88
N TYR A 232 -4.33 6.72 44.40
CA TYR A 232 -4.92 5.41 44.15
C TYR A 232 -6.26 5.54 43.43
#